data_AF-A0A2I1KW31-F1
#
_entry.id   AF-A0A2I1KW31-F1
#
_cell.length_a   1.000
_cell.length_b   1.000
_cell.length_c   1.000
_cell.angle_alpha   90.00
_cell.angle_beta   90.00
_cell.angle_gamma   90.00
#
_symmetry.space_group_name_H-M   'P 1'
#
loop_
_entity.id
_entity.type
_entity.pdbx_description
1 polymer ?
#
loop_
_entity_poly.entity_id
_entity_poly.type
_entity_poly.pdbx_seq_one_letter_code
_entity_poly.pdbx_strand_id
1 'polypeptide(L)'
;MAETTPTDAPQTEVPEHEVILTQVAAAKVASLLAQEGRDDLRLRVAVQPGGCSGLVYQLYFDERVLDGDAVRAFPTGSQEMSEVEVVVDRMSVPYLSGATIDFADSIEKQGFTIDNPNAVGTCACGESFH
;
A
#
# COMPACT_ATOMS: atom_id res chain seq x y z
N MET A 1 42.32 -1.29 -2.58
CA MET A 1 41.23 -1.47 -1.61
C MET A 1 39.94 -1.38 -2.42
N ALA A 2 39.13 -2.44 -2.37
CA ALA A 2 37.99 -2.63 -3.25
C ALA A 2 36.78 -1.86 -2.71
N GLU A 3 36.21 -0.99 -3.53
CA GLU A 3 34.86 -0.46 -3.31
C GLU A 3 34.05 -0.87 -4.54
N THR A 4 33.45 -2.05 -4.45
CA THR A 4 32.45 -2.50 -5.41
C THR A 4 31.18 -1.72 -5.10
N THR A 5 30.91 -0.67 -5.87
CA THR A 5 29.58 -0.09 -5.99
C THR A 5 28.75 -1.09 -6.80
N PRO A 6 27.70 -1.72 -6.25
CA PRO A 6 26.79 -2.48 -7.09
C PRO A 6 26.08 -1.49 -8.01
N THR A 7 26.19 -1.78 -9.30
CA THR A 7 25.44 -1.18 -10.40
C THR A 7 23.95 -1.40 -10.15
N ASP A 8 23.23 -0.34 -9.79
CA ASP A 8 21.78 -0.31 -9.80
C ASP A 8 21.35 0.00 -11.25
N ALA A 9 20.68 -0.97 -11.87
CA ALA A 9 20.28 -0.91 -13.26
C ALA A 9 19.20 0.17 -13.47
N PRO A 10 19.15 0.86 -14.62
CA PRO A 10 18.10 1.82 -14.90
C PRO A 10 16.79 1.08 -15.16
N GLN A 11 15.99 0.88 -14.12
CA GLN A 11 14.62 0.40 -14.24
C GLN A 11 13.75 1.60 -14.60
N THR A 12 12.97 1.46 -15.67
CA THR A 12 12.01 2.43 -16.22
C THR A 12 11.31 3.21 -15.10
N GLU A 13 11.67 4.47 -14.95
CA GLU A 13 11.46 5.31 -13.76
C GLU A 13 10.00 5.77 -13.64
N VAL A 14 9.07 4.83 -13.45
CA VAL A 14 7.78 5.13 -12.83
C VAL A 14 8.09 5.39 -11.36
N PRO A 15 7.64 6.49 -10.74
CA PRO A 15 7.96 6.76 -9.34
C PRO A 15 7.56 5.55 -8.50
N GLU A 16 8.52 4.86 -7.89
CA GLU A 16 8.23 3.75 -7.00
C GLU A 16 7.92 4.32 -5.62
N HIS A 17 6.88 3.79 -4.96
CA HIS A 17 6.56 4.19 -3.60
C HIS A 17 7.27 3.30 -2.58
N GLU A 18 7.73 3.87 -1.46
CA GLU A 18 8.38 3.13 -0.37
C GLU A 18 7.39 2.34 0.52
N VAL A 19 6.14 2.22 0.10
CA VAL A 19 5.15 1.39 0.80
C VAL A 19 5.57 -0.07 0.75
N ILE A 20 5.40 -0.76 1.87
CA ILE A 20 5.60 -2.20 2.01
C ILE A 20 4.24 -2.86 2.11
N LEU A 21 3.93 -3.81 1.25
CA LEU A 21 2.72 -4.62 1.33
C LEU A 21 3.05 -5.94 2.06
N THR A 22 2.27 -6.31 3.08
CA THR A 22 2.44 -7.62 3.72
C THR A 22 1.96 -8.75 2.80
N GLN A 23 2.49 -9.95 3.01
CA GLN A 23 2.07 -11.14 2.25
C GLN A 23 0.57 -11.40 2.37
N VAL A 24 -0.03 -11.12 3.54
CA VAL A 24 -1.45 -11.31 3.79
C VAL A 24 -2.29 -10.34 2.95
N ALA A 25 -1.91 -9.07 2.92
CA ALA A 25 -2.56 -8.07 2.08
C ALA A 25 -2.39 -8.43 0.59
N ALA A 26 -1.19 -8.78 0.16
CA ALA A 26 -0.88 -9.19 -1.21
C ALA A 26 -1.72 -10.41 -1.64
N ALA A 27 -1.79 -11.46 -0.82
CA ALA A 27 -2.58 -12.65 -1.09
C ALA A 27 -4.09 -12.34 -1.13
N LYS A 28 -4.60 -11.45 -0.26
CA LYS A 28 -5.99 -11.03 -0.29
C LYS A 28 -6.33 -10.28 -1.58
N VAL A 29 -5.45 -9.37 -2.00
CA VAL A 29 -5.59 -8.59 -3.25
C VAL A 29 -5.63 -9.53 -4.45
N ALA A 30 -4.69 -10.47 -4.55
CA ALA A 30 -4.71 -11.51 -5.59
C ALA A 30 -6.00 -12.35 -5.56
N SER A 31 -6.45 -12.76 -4.38
CA SER A 31 -7.69 -13.53 -4.24
C SER A 31 -8.93 -12.74 -4.66
N LEU A 32 -8.98 -11.43 -4.42
CA LEU A 32 -10.07 -10.56 -4.86
C LEU A 32 -10.07 -10.38 -6.38
N LEU A 33 -8.89 -10.14 -6.97
CA LEU A 33 -8.73 -10.04 -8.42
C LEU A 33 -9.09 -11.35 -9.14
N ALA A 34 -8.68 -12.50 -8.58
CA ALA A 34 -9.01 -13.82 -9.10
C ALA A 34 -10.51 -14.12 -9.01
N GLN A 35 -11.17 -13.68 -7.93
CA GLN A 35 -12.63 -13.76 -7.79
C GLN A 35 -13.36 -12.88 -8.81
N GLU A 36 -12.83 -11.71 -9.12
CA GLU A 36 -13.38 -10.81 -10.14
C GLU A 36 -13.09 -11.32 -11.57
N GLY A 37 -12.08 -12.19 -11.73
CA GLY A 37 -11.59 -12.69 -13.02
C GLY A 37 -10.98 -11.58 -13.89
N ARG A 38 -10.42 -10.55 -13.25
CA ARG A 38 -9.87 -9.36 -13.92
C ARG A 38 -8.42 -9.16 -13.49
N ASP A 39 -7.49 -9.55 -14.36
CA ASP A 39 -6.04 -9.38 -14.16
C ASP A 39 -5.54 -7.97 -14.53
N ASP A 40 -6.36 -7.18 -15.22
CA ASP A 40 -6.04 -5.79 -15.62
C ASP A 40 -6.22 -4.77 -14.48
N LEU A 41 -6.78 -5.20 -13.34
CA LEU A 41 -7.04 -4.34 -12.19
C LEU A 41 -5.81 -4.24 -11.29
N ARG A 42 -5.54 -3.02 -10.83
CA ARG A 42 -4.43 -2.69 -9.94
C ARG A 42 -4.97 -2.17 -8.62
N LEU A 43 -4.25 -2.42 -7.53
CA LEU A 43 -4.65 -1.96 -6.20
C LEU A 43 -4.27 -0.50 -6.00
N ARG A 44 -5.22 0.42 -6.07
CA ARG A 44 -4.98 1.82 -5.77
C ARG A 44 -5.16 2.12 -4.29
N VAL A 45 -4.21 2.85 -3.71
CA VAL A 45 -4.21 3.31 -2.33
C VAL A 45 -4.32 4.82 -2.30
N ALA A 46 -5.33 5.31 -1.57
CA ALA A 46 -5.54 6.73 -1.32
C ALA A 46 -5.65 6.98 0.18
N VAL A 47 -5.07 8.09 0.64
CA VAL A 47 -5.25 8.58 2.01
C VAL A 47 -6.33 9.66 1.99
N GLN A 48 -7.28 9.58 2.92
CA GLN A 48 -8.31 10.59 3.12
C GLN A 48 -8.31 11.03 4.60
N PRO A 49 -8.44 12.33 4.91
CA PRO A 49 -8.64 12.76 6.29
C PRO A 49 -10.03 12.34 6.77
N GLY A 50 -10.11 11.48 7.79
CA GLY A 50 -11.39 11.01 8.35
C GLY A 50 -11.25 10.22 9.65
N GLY A 51 -12.27 10.30 10.50
CA GLY A 51 -12.35 9.59 11.79
C GLY A 51 -11.61 10.26 12.96
N CYS A 52 -11.88 9.80 14.20
CA CYS A 52 -11.23 10.28 15.43
C CYS A 52 -9.70 10.02 15.48
N SER A 53 -9.19 9.17 14.59
CA SER A 53 -7.78 8.78 14.50
C SER A 53 -6.99 9.51 13.40
N GLY A 54 -7.61 10.50 12.72
CA GLY A 54 -6.92 11.49 11.89
C GLY A 54 -6.77 11.18 10.40
N LEU A 55 -6.61 9.91 10.00
CA LEU A 55 -6.45 9.51 8.59
C LEU A 55 -7.14 8.16 8.33
N VAL A 56 -7.92 8.08 7.24
CA VAL A 56 -8.50 6.84 6.71
C VAL A 56 -7.77 6.48 5.42
N TYR A 57 -7.33 5.24 5.37
CA TYR A 57 -6.77 4.66 4.16
C TYR A 57 -7.87 3.98 3.36
N GLN A 58 -7.91 4.25 2.06
CA GLN A 58 -8.87 3.69 1.13
C GLN A 58 -8.10 2.91 0.08
N LEU A 59 -8.45 1.63 -0.06
CA LEU A 59 -7.90 0.77 -1.10
C LEU A 59 -9.03 0.33 -2.01
N TYR A 60 -8.82 0.46 -3.30
CA TYR A 60 -9.78 0.11 -4.32
C TYR A 60 -9.07 -0.37 -5.57
N PHE A 61 -9.76 -1.14 -6.40
CA PHE A 61 -9.20 -1.64 -7.65
C PHE A 61 -9.48 -0.67 -8.78
N ASP A 62 -8.44 -0.33 -9.54
CA ASP A 62 -8.55 0.53 -10.71
C ASP A 62 -7.62 0.02 -11.82
N GLU A 63 -8.08 0.11 -13.06
CA GLU A 63 -7.28 -0.26 -14.25
C GLU A 63 -6.47 0.93 -14.79
N ARG A 64 -6.70 2.14 -14.28
CA ARG A 64 -6.08 3.39 -14.76
C ARG A 64 -4.99 3.83 -13.80
N VAL A 65 -3.81 4.06 -14.37
CA VAL A 65 -2.71 4.78 -13.70
C VAL A 65 -2.71 6.21 -14.24
N LEU A 66 -2.71 7.20 -13.34
CA LEU A 66 -2.61 8.61 -13.73
C LEU A 66 -1.15 9.07 -13.71
N ASP A 67 -0.89 10.18 -14.39
CA ASP A 67 0.44 10.80 -14.42
C ASP A 67 0.84 11.30 -13.02
N GLY A 68 1.97 10.81 -12.53
CA GLY A 68 2.49 11.10 -11.19
C GLY A 68 2.05 10.13 -10.10
N ASP A 69 1.17 9.18 -10.39
CA ASP A 69 0.91 8.06 -9.47
C ASP A 69 2.16 7.19 -9.37
N ALA A 70 2.48 6.76 -8.15
CA ALA A 70 3.54 5.82 -7.91
C ALA A 70 3.03 4.39 -8.08
N VAL A 71 3.75 3.54 -8.79
CA VAL A 71 3.34 2.14 -9.02
C VAL A 71 4.43 1.20 -8.59
N ARG A 72 4.08 0.16 -7.85
CA ARG A 72 5.02 -0.88 -7.43
C ARG A 72 4.35 -2.25 -7.43
N ALA A 73 5.02 -3.23 -8.03
CA ALA A 73 4.55 -4.62 -8.04
C ALA A 73 5.01 -5.35 -6.77
N PHE A 74 4.11 -6.14 -6.17
CA PHE A 74 4.39 -6.96 -4.99
C PHE A 74 4.08 -8.43 -5.27
N PRO A 75 4.99 -9.35 -4.91
CA PRO A 75 4.74 -10.77 -5.06
C PRO A 75 3.69 -11.25 -4.06
N THR A 76 2.64 -11.89 -4.55
CA THR A 76 1.54 -12.40 -3.71
C THR A 76 1.73 -13.87 -3.34
N GLY A 77 2.63 -14.58 -4.04
CA GLY A 77 2.93 -15.99 -3.80
C GLY A 77 1.79 -16.95 -4.16
N SER A 78 0.71 -16.46 -4.79
CA SER A 78 -0.41 -17.28 -5.24
C SER A 78 -0.14 -17.90 -6.62
N GLN A 79 -0.75 -19.06 -6.90
CA GLN A 79 -0.62 -19.72 -8.21
C GLN A 79 -1.41 -19.01 -9.31
N GLU A 80 -2.52 -18.37 -8.97
CA GLU A 80 -3.39 -17.67 -9.93
C GLU A 80 -2.80 -16.31 -10.32
N MET A 81 -2.22 -15.59 -9.36
CA MET A 81 -1.52 -14.33 -9.58
C MET A 81 -0.19 -14.37 -8.87
N SER A 82 0.92 -14.18 -9.58
CA SER A 82 2.26 -14.19 -8.96
C SER A 82 2.61 -12.86 -8.32
N GLU A 83 2.09 -11.76 -8.86
CA GLU A 83 2.34 -10.39 -8.45
C GLU A 83 1.09 -9.52 -8.60
N VAL A 84 1.00 -8.46 -7.79
CA VAL A 84 -0.04 -7.44 -7.87
C VAL A 84 0.59 -6.06 -7.92
N GLU A 85 0.08 -5.21 -8.80
CA GLU A 85 0.52 -3.82 -8.89
C GLU A 85 -0.26 -2.98 -7.88
N VAL A 86 0.46 -2.27 -7.04
CA VAL A 86 -0.07 -1.27 -6.13
C VAL A 86 0.20 0.10 -6.72
N VAL A 87 -0.82 0.93 -6.75
CA VAL A 87 -0.79 2.30 -7.25
C VAL A 87 -1.04 3.23 -6.07
N VAL A 88 -0.18 4.21 -5.85
CA VAL A 88 -0.32 5.20 -4.79
C VAL A 88 -0.42 6.57 -5.43
N ASP A 89 -1.45 7.32 -5.03
CA ASP A 89 -1.63 8.68 -5.54
C ASP A 89 -0.41 9.57 -5.22
N ARG A 90 0.03 10.41 -6.16
CA ARG A 90 1.17 11.33 -5.98
C ARG A 90 1.12 12.10 -4.65
N MET A 91 -0.07 12.59 -4.29
CA MET A 91 -0.27 13.36 -3.07
C MET A 91 -0.16 12.48 -1.83
N SER A 92 -0.50 11.19 -1.94
CA SER A 92 -0.45 10.18 -0.88
C SER A 92 0.93 9.55 -0.71
N VAL A 93 1.78 9.52 -1.74
CA VAL A 93 3.16 8.98 -1.69
C VAL A 93 3.94 9.46 -0.46
N PRO A 94 4.09 10.77 -0.18
CA PRO A 94 4.84 11.23 0.99
C PRO A 94 4.19 10.85 2.33
N TYR A 95 2.88 10.65 2.37
CA TYR A 95 2.15 10.17 3.55
C TYR A 95 2.20 8.65 3.71
N LEU A 96 2.76 7.93 2.75
CA LEU A 96 2.87 6.48 2.77
C LEU A 96 4.34 6.02 2.62
N SER A 97 5.30 6.94 2.53
CA SER A 97 6.73 6.61 2.53
C SER A 97 7.09 5.82 3.79
N GLY A 98 7.62 4.60 3.60
CA GLY A 98 7.97 3.68 4.69
C GLY A 98 6.78 3.09 5.44
N ALA A 99 5.55 3.27 4.94
CA ALA A 99 4.36 2.68 5.53
C ALA A 99 4.23 1.19 5.18
N THR A 100 3.79 0.39 6.14
CA THR A 100 3.49 -1.03 5.94
C THR A 100 1.98 -1.25 5.87
N ILE A 101 1.48 -1.74 4.75
CA ILE A 101 0.08 -2.10 4.53
C ILE A 101 -0.11 -3.57 4.90
N ASP A 102 -0.89 -3.80 5.94
CA ASP A 102 -1.37 -5.09 6.35
C ASP A 102 -2.88 -5.25 6.08
N PHE A 103 -3.36 -6.49 6.09
CA PHE A 103 -4.79 -6.77 5.95
C PHE A 103 -5.31 -7.50 7.18
N ALA A 104 -6.20 -6.84 7.92
CA ALA A 104 -6.89 -7.40 9.06
C ALA A 104 -8.20 -8.04 8.58
N ASP A 105 -8.28 -9.36 8.65
CA ASP A 105 -9.49 -10.15 8.41
C ASP A 105 -10.03 -10.65 9.76
N SER A 106 -10.67 -9.75 10.53
CA SER A 106 -11.30 -10.10 11.80
C SER A 106 -12.82 -10.08 11.66
N ILE A 107 -13.52 -10.94 12.43
CA ILE A 107 -15.00 -11.01 12.46
C ILE A 107 -15.64 -9.64 12.73
N GLU A 108 -14.95 -8.79 13.49
CA GLU A 108 -15.41 -7.44 13.87
C GLU A 108 -14.92 -6.34 12.92
N LYS A 109 -13.89 -6.61 12.11
CA LYS A 109 -13.25 -5.61 11.24
C LYS A 109 -12.52 -6.31 10.09
N GLN A 110 -13.08 -6.24 8.88
CA GLN A 110 -12.34 -6.51 7.64
C GLN A 110 -11.85 -5.19 7.07
N GLY A 111 -10.53 -5.06 6.88
CA GLY A 111 -9.97 -3.87 6.28
C GLY A 111 -8.44 -3.89 6.20
N PHE A 112 -7.92 -3.08 5.28
CA PHE A 112 -6.49 -2.81 5.23
C PHE A 112 -6.11 -1.86 6.35
N THR A 113 -5.05 -2.22 7.06
CA THR A 113 -4.44 -1.41 8.11
C THR A 113 -3.10 -0.93 7.61
N ILE A 114 -2.82 0.35 7.75
CA ILE A 114 -1.54 0.92 7.34
C ILE A 114 -0.83 1.42 8.59
N ASP A 115 0.33 0.82 8.87
CA ASP A 115 1.24 1.28 9.90
C ASP A 115 2.25 2.23 9.25
N ASN A 116 2.20 3.51 9.59
CA ASN A 116 3.15 4.48 9.08
C ASN A 116 3.87 5.17 10.25
N PRO A 117 5.18 4.95 10.43
CA PRO A 117 5.95 5.62 11.48
C PRO A 117 6.02 7.15 11.29
N ASN A 118 5.83 7.64 10.07
CA ASN A 118 5.73 9.07 9.75
C ASN A 118 4.34 9.65 10.03
N ALA A 119 3.31 8.80 10.09
CA ALA A 119 1.98 9.20 10.54
C ALA A 119 2.01 9.25 12.08
N VAL A 120 2.65 10.29 12.62
CA VAL A 120 2.60 10.60 14.04
C VAL A 120 1.16 11.03 14.35
N GLY A 121 0.31 10.04 14.60
CA GLY A 121 -1.02 10.22 15.13
C GLY A 121 -0.89 10.87 16.49
N THR A 122 -0.92 12.20 16.52
CA THR A 122 -1.12 12.94 17.76
C THR A 122 -2.51 12.53 18.22
N CYS A 123 -2.55 11.63 19.19
CA CYS A 123 -3.77 11.26 19.89
C CYS A 123 -4.31 12.56 20.53
N ALA A 124 -5.17 13.26 19.79
CA ALA A 124 -5.82 14.49 20.22
C ALA A 124 -7.08 14.21 21.06
N CYS A 125 -7.16 13.03 21.68
CA CYS A 125 -8.08 12.75 22.78
C CYS A 125 -7.23 12.61 24.05
N GLY A 126 -6.82 13.76 24.56
CA GLY A 126 -6.25 13.89 25.90
C GLY A 126 -7.30 13.59 26.96
N GLU A 127 -7.52 12.30 27.24
CA GLU A 127 -8.04 11.84 28.53
C GLU A 127 -7.00 10.94 29.17
N SER A 128 -5.85 11.56 29.45
CA SER A 128 -5.02 11.15 30.57
C SER A 128 -5.71 11.61 31.84
N PHE A 129 -6.42 10.77 32.59
CA PHE A 129 -6.53 10.90 34.05
C PHE A 129 -7.00 9.57 34.67
N HIS A 130 -6.13 9.03 35.53
CA HIS A 130 -6.30 8.11 36.67
C HIS A 130 -7.23 6.89 36.56
#